data_AF-A0A162RD52-F1
#
_entry.id   AF-A0A162RD52-F1
#
_cell.length_a   1.000
_cell.length_b   1.000
_cell.length_c   1.000
_cell.angle_alpha   90.00
_cell.angle_beta   90.00
_cell.angle_gamma   90.00
#
_symmetry.space_group_name_H-M   'P 1'
#
loop_
_entity.id
_entity.type
_entity.pdbx_description
1 polymer ?
#
loop_
_entity_poly.entity_id
_entity_poly.type
_entity_poly.pdbx_seq_one_letter_code
_entity_poly.pdbx_strand_id
1 'polypeptide(L)'
;MEANIIPDKVKEYFIKGPRKIKKITPNDDYTLTIVFDNEEIRLYDMSSSLFGVFEVLKDIDKFKEVFIDESGNIAWDIDKNVDSAIVWNNRIDICRDSAYMDSMPV
;
A
#
# COMPACT_ATOMS: atom_id res chain seq x y z
N MET A 1 14.12 32.61 4.51
CA MET A 1 14.07 31.46 3.60
C MET A 1 14.24 30.24 4.47
N GLU A 2 13.15 29.59 4.85
CA GLU A 2 13.25 28.31 5.54
C GLU A 2 13.85 27.31 4.56
N ALA A 3 14.94 26.67 4.97
CA ALA A 3 15.54 25.60 4.20
C ALA A 3 14.47 24.54 3.95
N ASN A 4 14.38 24.06 2.71
CA ASN A 4 13.66 22.83 2.37
C ASN A 4 14.29 21.65 3.14
N ILE A 5 13.88 21.45 4.39
CA ILE A 5 14.32 20.30 5.20
C ILE A 5 13.45 19.13 4.77
N ILE A 6 13.97 18.32 3.85
CA ILE A 6 13.37 17.03 3.52
C ILE A 6 13.34 16.19 4.81
N PRO A 7 12.19 15.57 5.17
CA PRO A 7 12.12 14.68 6.34
C PRO A 7 13.15 13.56 6.25
N ASP A 8 13.74 13.15 7.39
CA ASP A 8 14.83 12.17 7.37
C ASP A 8 14.41 10.81 6.80
N LYS A 9 13.15 10.38 7.05
CA LYS A 9 12.59 9.16 6.43
C LYS A 9 12.61 9.20 4.89
N VAL A 10 12.35 10.39 4.33
CA VAL A 10 12.33 10.60 2.88
C VAL A 10 13.77 10.61 2.33
N LYS A 11 14.72 11.22 3.05
CA LYS A 11 16.15 11.16 2.67
C LYS A 11 16.67 9.72 2.65
N GLU A 12 16.37 8.95 3.69
CA GLU A 12 16.80 7.55 3.81
C GLU A 12 16.24 6.71 2.67
N TYR A 13 14.96 6.89 2.33
CA TYR A 13 14.32 6.23 1.20
C TYR A 13 15.05 6.53 -0.12
N PHE A 14 15.36 7.80 -0.41
CA PHE A 14 16.09 8.17 -1.63
C PHE A 14 17.52 7.61 -1.69
N ILE A 15 18.19 7.43 -0.54
CA ILE A 15 19.53 6.82 -0.47
C ILE A 15 19.44 5.31 -0.76
N LYS A 16 18.46 4.63 -0.17
CA LYS A 16 18.26 3.17 -0.31
C LYS A 16 17.66 2.78 -1.67
N GLY A 17 17.02 3.73 -2.33
CA GLY A 17 16.32 3.56 -3.59
C GLY A 17 14.91 2.96 -3.42
N PRO A 18 14.10 3.01 -4.47
CA PRO A 18 12.74 2.46 -4.45
C PRO A 18 12.75 0.95 -4.24
N ARG A 19 11.70 0.44 -3.61
CA ARG A 19 11.49 -0.99 -3.39
C ARG A 19 10.32 -1.52 -4.20
N LYS A 20 10.45 -2.75 -4.69
CA LYS A 20 9.35 -3.47 -5.34
C LYS A 20 8.71 -4.41 -4.33
N ILE A 21 7.38 -4.47 -4.36
CA ILE A 21 6.64 -5.45 -3.57
C ILE A 21 6.75 -6.81 -4.27
N LYS A 22 7.21 -7.82 -3.53
CA LYS A 22 7.25 -9.22 -4.00
C LYS A 22 6.01 -10.00 -3.58
N LYS A 23 5.50 -9.73 -2.38
CA LYS A 23 4.35 -10.42 -1.81
C LYS A 23 3.63 -9.54 -0.82
N ILE A 24 2.31 -9.67 -0.79
CA ILE A 24 1.43 -9.06 0.21
C ILE A 24 0.68 -10.20 0.89
N THR A 25 0.49 -10.10 2.20
CA THR A 25 -0.36 -11.00 2.97
C THR A 25 -1.23 -10.16 3.89
N PRO A 26 -2.56 -10.10 3.64
CA PRO A 26 -3.48 -9.40 4.53
C PRO A 26 -3.67 -10.18 5.84
N ASN A 27 -3.76 -9.43 6.94
CA ASN A 27 -4.02 -9.97 8.28
C ASN A 27 -5.47 -9.64 8.70
N ASP A 28 -5.94 -10.24 9.81
CA ASP A 28 -7.33 -10.10 10.30
C ASP A 28 -7.59 -8.79 11.07
N ASP A 29 -6.60 -7.92 11.19
CA ASP A 29 -6.61 -6.66 11.96
C ASP A 29 -6.41 -5.41 11.09
N TYR A 30 -6.67 -5.52 9.78
CA TYR A 30 -6.45 -4.48 8.78
C TYR A 30 -4.98 -4.06 8.60
N THR A 31 -4.05 -4.91 9.02
CA THR A 31 -2.64 -4.77 8.65
C THR A 31 -2.29 -5.62 7.43
N LEU A 32 -1.29 -5.17 6.68
CA LEU A 32 -0.70 -5.90 5.56
C LEU A 32 0.75 -6.25 5.90
N THR A 33 1.09 -7.53 5.80
CA THR A 33 2.48 -7.98 5.81
C THR A 33 3.03 -7.91 4.38
N ILE A 34 4.04 -7.08 4.16
CA ILE A 34 4.62 -6.81 2.85
C ILE A 34 6.04 -7.34 2.81
N VAL A 35 6.34 -8.15 1.80
CA VAL A 35 7.71 -8.60 1.50
C VAL A 35 8.24 -7.82 0.30
N PHE A 36 9.37 -7.15 0.47
CA PHE A 36 10.01 -6.37 -0.58
C PHE A 36 11.10 -7.17 -1.33
N ASP A 37 11.55 -6.64 -2.45
CA ASP A 37 12.56 -7.25 -3.32
C ASP A 37 13.92 -7.45 -2.66
N ASN A 38 14.24 -6.65 -1.65
CA ASN A 38 15.41 -6.76 -0.80
C ASN A 38 15.21 -7.64 0.46
N GLU A 39 14.17 -8.47 0.47
CA GLU A 39 13.84 -9.41 1.56
C GLU A 39 13.37 -8.74 2.87
N GLU A 40 13.27 -7.42 2.92
CA GLU A 40 12.63 -6.73 4.05
C GLU A 40 11.17 -7.16 4.16
N ILE A 41 10.76 -7.50 5.38
CA ILE A 41 9.38 -7.76 5.76
C ILE A 41 8.91 -6.58 6.60
N ARG A 42 7.80 -5.96 6.19
CA ARG A 42 7.26 -4.77 6.86
C ARG A 42 5.76 -4.92 7.07
N LEU A 43 5.26 -4.36 8.17
CA LEU A 43 3.86 -4.31 8.53
C LEU A 43 3.29 -2.92 8.22
N TYR A 44 2.29 -2.86 7.36
CA TYR A 44 1.56 -1.63 7.02
C TYR A 44 0.17 -1.66 7.66
N ASP A 45 -0.13 -0.69 8.53
CA ASP A 45 -1.39 -0.65 9.28
C ASP A 45 -2.38 0.32 8.62
N MET A 46 -3.52 -0.21 8.15
CA MET A 46 -4.59 0.58 7.54
C MET A 46 -5.74 0.90 8.48
N SER A 47 -5.75 0.41 9.72
CA SER A 47 -6.88 0.50 10.65
C SER A 47 -7.40 1.93 10.84
N SER A 48 -6.50 2.91 10.85
CA SER A 48 -6.83 4.34 10.99
C SER A 48 -7.22 5.03 9.68
N SER A 49 -7.06 4.38 8.54
CA SER A 49 -7.23 4.95 7.19
C SER A 49 -8.49 4.46 6.46
N LEU A 50 -9.35 3.66 7.11
CA LEU A 50 -10.57 3.08 6.53
C LEU A 50 -11.73 4.09 6.46
N PHE A 51 -11.53 5.20 5.77
CA PHE A 51 -12.54 6.23 5.53
C PHE A 51 -12.45 6.78 4.10
N GLY A 52 -13.51 7.46 3.63
CA GLY A 52 -13.54 7.99 2.27
C GLY A 52 -13.48 6.86 1.24
N VAL A 53 -12.53 6.95 0.30
CA VAL A 53 -12.37 5.94 -0.77
C VAL A 53 -12.01 4.54 -0.24
N PHE A 54 -11.41 4.44 0.95
CA PHE A 54 -11.06 3.17 1.57
C PHE A 54 -12.16 2.59 2.47
N GLU A 55 -13.32 3.24 2.57
CA GLU A 55 -14.41 2.79 3.44
C GLU A 55 -14.97 1.41 3.03
N VAL A 56 -14.92 1.09 1.74
CA VAL A 56 -15.21 -0.24 1.18
C VAL A 56 -14.37 -1.35 1.81
N LEU A 57 -13.14 -1.03 2.27
CA LEU A 57 -12.23 -1.99 2.90
C LEU A 57 -12.57 -2.26 4.38
N LYS A 58 -13.60 -1.62 4.96
CA LYS A 58 -14.12 -2.02 6.28
C LYS A 58 -14.76 -3.41 6.25
N ASP A 59 -15.14 -3.90 5.07
CA ASP A 59 -15.43 -5.31 4.88
C ASP A 59 -14.10 -6.06 4.83
N ILE A 60 -13.85 -6.90 5.84
CA ILE A 60 -12.60 -7.66 5.98
C ILE A 60 -12.39 -8.64 4.81
N ASP A 61 -13.46 -9.18 4.24
CA ASP A 61 -13.35 -10.10 3.10
C ASP A 61 -12.90 -9.32 1.87
N LYS A 62 -13.43 -8.10 1.67
CA LYS A 62 -12.96 -7.18 0.64
C LYS A 62 -11.52 -6.74 0.87
N PHE A 63 -11.13 -6.41 2.11
CA PHE A 63 -9.74 -6.09 2.45
C PHE A 63 -8.77 -7.22 2.09
N LYS A 64 -9.20 -8.48 2.24
CA LYS A 64 -8.38 -9.66 1.90
C LYS A 64 -8.24 -9.91 0.40
N GLU A 65 -9.02 -9.23 -0.45
CA GLU A 65 -8.88 -9.28 -1.92
C GLU A 65 -7.67 -8.46 -2.45
N VAL A 66 -6.82 -7.95 -1.56
CA VAL A 66 -5.62 -7.18 -1.91
C VAL A 66 -4.74 -7.89 -2.94
N PHE A 67 -4.23 -7.14 -3.91
CA PHE A 67 -3.28 -7.63 -4.89
C PHE A 67 -2.22 -6.57 -5.24
N ILE A 68 -1.22 -6.98 -6.03
CA ILE A 68 -0.21 -6.08 -6.59
C ILE A 68 -0.66 -5.74 -8.02
N ASP A 69 -0.90 -4.47 -8.30
CA ASP A 69 -1.34 -4.04 -9.63
C ASP A 69 -0.20 -4.02 -10.67
N GLU A 70 -0.54 -3.65 -11.91
CA GLU A 70 0.40 -3.54 -13.03
C GLU A 70 1.51 -2.49 -12.83
N SER A 71 1.30 -1.51 -11.94
CA SER A 71 2.28 -0.49 -11.57
C SER A 71 3.17 -0.92 -10.39
N GLY A 72 2.82 -2.04 -9.75
CA GLY A 72 3.50 -2.56 -8.57
C GLY A 72 3.04 -1.93 -7.26
N ASN A 73 1.86 -1.32 -7.23
CA ASN A 73 1.21 -0.75 -6.04
C ASN A 73 0.35 -1.81 -5.32
N ILE A 74 -0.06 -1.48 -4.10
CA ILE A 74 -1.04 -2.27 -3.35
C ILE A 74 -2.42 -1.84 -3.82
N ALA A 75 -3.26 -2.76 -4.29
CA ALA A 75 -4.54 -2.40 -4.89
C ALA A 75 -5.68 -3.33 -4.49
N TRP A 76 -6.89 -2.79 -4.64
CA TRP A 76 -8.16 -3.51 -4.56
C TRP A 76 -9.09 -3.02 -5.68
N ASP A 77 -9.92 -3.92 -6.17
CA ASP A 77 -11.06 -3.57 -7.03
C ASP A 77 -12.33 -3.51 -6.19
N ILE A 78 -13.08 -2.41 -6.31
CA ILE A 78 -14.34 -2.17 -5.59
C ILE A 78 -15.36 -3.23 -6.00
N ASP A 79 -15.59 -3.39 -7.31
CA ASP A 79 -16.35 -4.49 -7.89
C ASP A 79 -15.43 -5.36 -8.77
N LYS A 80 -15.28 -6.63 -8.39
CA LYS A 80 -14.47 -7.62 -9.12
C LYS A 80 -15.01 -7.98 -10.50
N ASN A 81 -16.27 -7.63 -10.80
CA ASN A 81 -16.90 -7.88 -12.09
C ASN A 81 -16.75 -6.70 -13.05
N VAL A 82 -16.15 -5.59 -12.60
CA VAL A 82 -15.90 -4.39 -13.39
C VAL A 82 -14.43 -4.36 -13.79
N ASP A 83 -14.16 -4.16 -15.08
CA ASP A 83 -12.80 -4.02 -15.59
C ASP A 83 -12.22 -2.64 -15.22
N SER A 84 -11.33 -2.63 -14.23
CA SER A 84 -10.66 -1.42 -13.76
C SER A 84 -9.71 -0.78 -14.78
N ALA A 85 -9.31 -1.49 -15.84
CA ALA A 85 -8.55 -0.87 -16.94
C ALA A 85 -9.43 0.05 -17.81
N ILE A 86 -10.75 -0.13 -17.76
CA ILE A 86 -11.74 0.66 -18.48
C ILE A 86 -12.41 1.66 -17.53
N VAL A 87 -12.78 1.20 -16.33
CA VAL A 87 -13.50 1.99 -15.32
C VAL A 87 -12.53 2.39 -14.21
N TRP A 88 -11.87 3.53 -14.41
CA TRP A 88 -10.79 4.02 -13.55
C TRP A 88 -11.17 4.09 -12.06
N ASN A 89 -12.39 4.54 -11.75
CA ASN A 89 -12.85 4.70 -10.37
C ASN A 89 -13.22 3.38 -9.66
N ASN A 90 -13.07 2.23 -10.33
CA ASN A 90 -13.27 0.93 -9.71
C ASN A 90 -12.05 0.46 -8.92
N ARG A 91 -10.86 1.03 -9.16
CA ARG A 91 -9.64 0.66 -8.43
C ARG A 91 -9.30 1.67 -7.35
N ILE A 92 -8.93 1.14 -6.19
CA ILE A 92 -8.28 1.90 -5.13
C ILE A 92 -6.88 1.34 -4.93
N ASP A 93 -5.89 2.21 -4.86
CA ASP A 93 -4.50 1.82 -4.71
C ASP A 93 -3.76 2.65 -3.65
N ILE A 94 -2.69 2.05 -3.15
CA ILE A 94 -1.71 2.69 -2.27
C ILE A 94 -0.35 2.53 -2.94
N CYS A 95 0.27 3.68 -3.20
CA CYS A 95 1.60 3.74 -3.79
C CYS A 95 2.60 2.93 -2.95
N ARG A 96 3.36 2.03 -3.60
CA ARG A 96 4.36 1.18 -2.94
C ARG A 96 5.41 1.96 -2.13
N ASP A 97 5.74 3.16 -2.58
CA ASP A 97 6.78 3.99 -1.94
C ASP A 97 6.24 4.58 -0.64
N SER A 98 4.97 5.00 -0.62
CA SER A 98 4.29 5.43 0.59
C SER A 98 4.12 4.27 1.56
N ALA A 99 3.68 3.11 1.07
CA ALA A 99 3.57 1.90 1.90
C ALA A 99 4.92 1.48 2.52
N TYR A 100 6.04 1.58 1.78
CA TYR A 100 7.36 1.30 2.33
C TYR A 100 7.75 2.30 3.43
N MET A 101 7.54 3.60 3.21
CA MET A 101 7.91 4.65 4.16
C MET A 101 7.05 4.66 5.43
N ASP A 102 5.78 4.28 5.33
CA ASP A 102 4.81 4.35 6.43
C ASP A 102 4.58 2.99 7.14
N SER A 103 5.15 1.91 6.61
CA SER A 103 5.19 0.61 7.29
C SER A 103 6.34 0.51 8.29
N MET A 104 6.23 -0.44 9.22
CA MET A 104 7.26 -0.72 10.22
C MET A 104 7.95 -2.05 9.91
N PRO A 105 9.29 -2.17 10.07
CA PRO A 105 9.96 -3.47 10.01
C PRO A 105 9.35 -4.45 11.03
N VAL A 106 9.21 -5.71 10.63
CA VAL A 106 8.81 -6.83 11.52
C VAL A 106 10.02 -7.41 12.24
#